data_AF-A0A840SI81-F1
#
_entry.id   AF-A0A840SI81-F1
#
_cell.length_a   1.000
_cell.length_b   1.000
_cell.length_c   1.000
_cell.angle_alpha   90.00
_cell.angle_beta   90.00
_cell.angle_gamma   90.00
#
_symmetry.space_group_name_H-M   'P 1'
#
loop_
_entity.id
_entity.type
_entity.pdbx_description
1 polymer ?
#
loop_
_entity_poly.entity_id
_entity_poly.type
_entity_poly.pdbx_seq_one_letter_code
_entity_poly.pdbx_strand_id
1 'polypeptide(L)'
;MDYFSGPIGEPGGDEIRIAELRFTGRLGSPFIRFARARGLRLSLTGFIRDEDDAVVVLLEGPAALIDAFEITCSLGPIDSRIDSWSRTDDVPAGLATGTGLPF
;
A
#
# COMPACT_ATOMS: atom_id res chain seq x y z
N MET A 1 24.28 -5.47 33.52
CA MET A 1 23.62 -4.37 32.76
C MET A 1 23.95 -4.67 31.32
N ASP A 2 23.19 -5.60 30.77
CA ASP A 2 23.57 -6.34 29.57
C ASP A 2 22.72 -5.76 28.45
N TYR A 3 23.31 -4.84 27.70
CA TYR A 3 22.73 -4.33 26.46
C TYR A 3 22.88 -5.45 25.42
N PHE A 4 22.03 -6.47 25.56
CA PHE A 4 21.96 -7.57 24.61
C PHE A 4 21.45 -6.98 23.31
N SER A 5 22.41 -6.83 22.40
CA SER A 5 22.20 -6.66 20.98
C SER A 5 21.10 -7.63 20.53
N GLY A 6 19.89 -7.13 20.31
CA GLY A 6 18.96 -7.80 19.41
C GLY A 6 19.65 -7.95 18.04
N PRO A 7 19.18 -8.84 17.16
CA PRO A 7 19.70 -8.92 15.80
C PRO A 7 19.47 -7.56 15.13
N ILE A 8 20.52 -6.73 15.08
CA ILE A 8 20.49 -5.44 14.41
C ILE A 8 20.72 -5.77 12.94
N GLY A 9 19.65 -5.68 12.14
CA GLY A 9 19.73 -5.76 10.70
C GLY A 9 19.37 -7.12 10.11
N GLU A 10 18.10 -7.51 10.22
CA GLU A 10 17.51 -8.14 9.03
C GLU A 10 17.19 -6.98 8.06
N PRO A 11 17.80 -6.92 6.86
CA PRO A 11 17.49 -5.90 5.88
C PRO A 11 16.10 -6.17 5.29
N GLY A 12 15.04 -5.99 6.07
CA GLY A 12 13.64 -6.09 5.63
C GLY A 12 13.24 -5.01 4.62
N GLY A 13 14.19 -4.19 4.17
CA GLY A 13 13.98 -3.14 3.17
C GLY A 13 14.06 -3.60 1.72
N ASP A 14 14.64 -4.77 1.44
CA ASP A 14 14.83 -5.28 0.07
C ASP A 14 13.92 -6.48 -0.26
N GLU A 15 13.22 -7.03 0.73
CA GLU A 15 12.30 -8.15 0.49
C GLU A 15 11.11 -7.66 -0.33
N ILE A 16 10.97 -8.20 -1.55
CA ILE A 16 9.82 -7.95 -2.39
C ILE A 16 8.62 -8.67 -1.78
N ARG A 17 7.58 -7.92 -1.48
CA ARG A 17 6.31 -8.42 -0.96
C ARG A 17 5.16 -7.94 -1.82
N ILE A 18 4.06 -8.67 -1.75
CA ILE A 18 2.78 -8.25 -2.29
C ILE A 18 1.91 -7.90 -1.08
N ALA A 19 1.28 -6.72 -1.12
CA ALA A 19 0.35 -6.31 -0.09
C ALA A 19 -0.91 -5.72 -0.74
N GLU A 20 -2.06 -6.11 -0.22
CA GLU A 20 -3.34 -5.49 -0.52
C GLU A 20 -3.67 -4.50 0.58
N LEU A 21 -3.85 -3.24 0.22
CA LEU A 21 -4.31 -2.19 1.10
C LEU A 21 -5.74 -1.84 0.72
N ARG A 22 -6.67 -2.05 1.65
CA ARG A 22 -8.06 -1.65 1.48
C ARG A 22 -8.33 -0.42 2.33
N PHE A 23 -8.67 0.68 1.68
CA PHE A 23 -9.10 1.91 2.34
C PHE A 23 -10.62 2.03 2.23
N THR A 24 -11.29 2.44 3.30
CA THR A 24 -12.74 2.70 3.32
C THR A 24 -13.01 4.11 3.84
N GLY A 25 -14.07 4.75 3.34
CA GLY A 25 -14.48 6.08 3.77
C GLY A 25 -14.93 6.94 2.60
N ARG A 26 -14.81 8.27 2.74
CA ARG A 26 -15.11 9.21 1.65
C ARG A 26 -13.87 9.34 0.75
N LEU A 27 -13.66 8.28 -0.03
CA LEU A 27 -12.62 8.16 -1.02
C LEU A 27 -13.24 8.47 -2.38
N GLY A 28 -12.65 9.40 -3.12
CA GLY A 28 -13.09 9.70 -4.47
C GLY A 28 -11.94 9.58 -5.46
N SER A 29 -12.19 10.03 -6.69
CA SER A 29 -11.16 10.21 -7.71
C SER A 29 -9.86 10.91 -7.23
N PRO A 30 -9.87 11.91 -6.33
CA PRO A 30 -8.63 12.49 -5.80
C PRO A 30 -7.75 11.49 -5.04
N PHE A 31 -8.34 10.57 -4.26
CA PHE A 31 -7.59 9.56 -3.53
C PHE A 31 -6.90 8.58 -4.49
N ILE A 32 -7.62 8.11 -5.51
CA ILE A 32 -7.06 7.20 -6.53
C ILE A 32 -5.89 7.87 -7.26
N ARG A 33 -6.03 9.13 -7.66
CA ARG A 33 -4.92 9.86 -8.31
C ARG A 33 -3.72 10.04 -7.37
N PHE A 34 -3.97 10.30 -6.08
CA PHE A 34 -2.92 10.43 -5.08
C PHE A 34 -2.17 9.11 -4.85
N ALA A 35 -2.91 8.04 -4.60
CA ALA A 35 -2.38 6.68 -4.45
C ALA A 35 -1.57 6.29 -5.70
N ARG A 36 -2.10 6.54 -6.90
CA ARG A 36 -1.40 6.24 -8.15
C ARG A 36 -0.10 7.01 -8.32
N ALA A 37 -0.13 8.32 -8.07
CA ALA A 37 1.07 9.16 -8.15
C ALA A 37 2.13 8.73 -7.13
N ARG A 38 1.74 8.28 -5.93
CA ARG A 38 2.66 7.75 -4.93
C ARG A 38 3.26 6.40 -5.34
N GLY A 39 2.46 5.49 -5.88
CA GLY A 39 2.94 4.18 -6.36
C GLY A 39 4.02 4.34 -7.42
N LEU A 40 3.75 5.19 -8.43
CA LEU A 40 4.72 5.55 -9.46
C LEU A 40 5.99 6.19 -8.90
N ARG A 41 5.85 7.08 -7.91
CA ARG A 41 7.00 7.79 -7.30
C ARG A 41 7.88 6.89 -6.45
N LEU A 42 7.29 5.83 -5.87
CA LEU A 42 8.01 4.80 -5.11
C LEU A 42 8.48 3.65 -6.00
N SER A 43 8.26 3.71 -7.32
CA SER A 43 8.57 2.62 -8.26
C SER A 43 7.98 1.27 -7.83
N LEU A 44 6.78 1.31 -7.23
CA LEU A 44 6.02 0.12 -6.87
C LEU A 44 5.18 -0.34 -8.06
N THR A 45 4.97 -1.65 -8.16
CA THR A 45 4.15 -2.26 -9.21
C THR A 45 2.81 -2.70 -8.62
N GLY A 46 1.76 -2.84 -9.44
CA GLY A 46 0.45 -3.29 -8.99
C GLY A 46 -0.69 -2.49 -9.61
N PHE A 47 -1.83 -2.44 -8.93
CA PHE A 47 -3.06 -1.83 -9.45
C PHE A 47 -3.96 -1.29 -8.35
N ILE A 48 -4.77 -0.30 -8.71
CA ILE A 48 -5.83 0.23 -7.88
C ILE A 48 -7.18 -0.24 -8.42
N ARG A 49 -8.05 -0.70 -7.53
CA ARG A 49 -9.46 -0.94 -7.79
C ARG A 49 -10.29 0.04 -6.97
N ASP A 50 -11.20 0.69 -7.67
CA ASP A 50 -12.21 1.56 -7.09
C ASP A 50 -13.47 0.72 -6.92
N GLU A 51 -13.85 0.47 -5.67
CA GLU A 51 -15.12 -0.16 -5.31
C GLU A 51 -16.05 0.91 -4.71
N ASP A 52 -17.37 0.72 -4.77
CA ASP A 52 -18.36 1.73 -4.38
C ASP A 52 -18.15 2.38 -3.00
N ASP A 53 -17.61 1.65 -2.03
CA ASP A 53 -17.36 2.12 -0.64
C ASP A 53 -15.89 1.97 -0.19
N ALA A 54 -15.03 1.47 -1.08
CA ALA A 54 -13.66 1.14 -0.73
C ALA A 54 -12.70 1.31 -1.91
N VAL A 55 -11.48 1.73 -1.65
CA VAL A 55 -10.40 1.70 -2.65
C VAL A 55 -9.42 0.62 -2.25
N VAL A 56 -9.27 -0.38 -3.11
CA VAL A 56 -8.33 -1.48 -2.92
C VAL A 56 -7.08 -1.19 -3.76
N VAL A 57 -5.92 -1.27 -3.12
CA VAL A 57 -4.63 -0.99 -3.75
C VAL A 57 -3.76 -2.21 -3.57
N LEU A 58 -3.47 -2.91 -4.67
CA LEU A 58 -2.48 -3.97 -4.67
C LEU A 58 -1.12 -3.39 -5.00
N LEU A 59 -0.14 -3.67 -4.15
CA LEU A 59 1.24 -3.24 -4.30
C LEU A 59 2.15 -4.45 -4.30
N GLU A 60 3.12 -4.43 -5.21
CA GLU A 60 4.24 -5.34 -5.27
C GLU A 60 5.53 -4.51 -5.30
N GLY A 61 6.44 -4.83 -4.38
CA GLY A 61 7.72 -4.17 -4.31
C GLY A 61 8.39 -4.34 -2.95
N PRO A 62 9.46 -3.57 -2.69
CA PRO A 62 10.19 -3.67 -1.44
C PRO A 62 9.29 -3.35 -0.25
N ALA A 63 9.31 -4.20 0.78
CA ALA A 63 8.42 -4.08 1.94
C ALA A 63 8.49 -2.70 2.62
N ALA A 64 9.69 -2.09 2.67
CA ALA A 64 9.86 -0.73 3.21
C ALA A 64 9.13 0.34 2.38
N LEU A 65 9.05 0.19 1.05
CA LEU A 65 8.34 1.12 0.18
C LEU A 65 6.83 0.93 0.25
N ILE A 66 6.36 -0.31 0.39
CA ILE A 66 4.96 -0.62 0.68
C ILE A 66 4.53 0.01 2.01
N ASP A 67 5.37 -0.09 3.04
CA ASP A 67 5.08 0.51 4.33
C ASP A 67 5.04 2.05 4.26
N ALA A 68 6.01 2.66 3.58
CA ALA A 68 6.01 4.10 3.33
C ALA A 68 4.79 4.55 2.52
N PHE A 69 4.33 3.73 1.57
CA PHE A 69 3.10 3.98 0.83
C PHE A 69 1.89 3.97 1.76
N GLU A 70 1.71 2.94 2.59
CA GLU A 70 0.59 2.87 3.54
C GLU A 70 0.58 4.07 4.48
N ILE A 71 1.70 4.39 5.13
CA ILE A 71 1.77 5.49 6.08
C ILE A 71 1.36 6.83 5.43
N THR A 72 1.65 6.99 4.13
CA THR A 72 1.25 8.19 3.41
C THR A 72 -0.20 8.16 2.96
N CYS A 73 -0.67 7.00 2.53
CA CYS A 73 -2.06 6.83 2.12
C CYS A 73 -3.01 6.89 3.30
N SER A 74 -2.63 6.43 4.50
CA SER A 74 -3.42 6.59 5.75
C SER A 74 -3.54 8.04 6.19
N LEU A 75 -2.56 8.89 5.87
CA LEU A 75 -2.68 10.34 6.05
C LEU A 75 -3.74 10.95 5.12
N GLY A 76 -3.93 10.35 3.94
CA GLY A 76 -4.84 10.79 2.89
C GLY A 76 -4.45 12.14 2.26
N PRO A 77 -4.95 12.44 1.04
CA PRO A 77 -4.95 13.81 0.55
C PRO A 77 -5.92 14.65 1.40
N ILE A 78 -5.65 15.96 1.52
CA ILE A 78 -6.48 16.93 2.26
C ILE A 78 -7.98 16.88 1.86
N ASP A 79 -8.26 16.45 0.63
CA ASP A 79 -9.59 16.43 0.03
C ASP A 79 -10.34 15.08 0.19
N SER A 80 -9.72 14.08 0.83
CA SER A 80 -10.36 12.77 1.07
C SER A 80 -10.31 12.39 2.54
N ARG A 81 -11.35 11.71 3.01
CA ARG A 81 -11.44 11.27 4.40
C ARG A 81 -11.44 9.75 4.45
N ILE A 82 -10.35 9.19 4.97
CA ILE A 82 -10.25 7.78 5.28
C ILE A 82 -10.89 7.57 6.64
N ASP A 83 -11.81 6.61 6.73
CA ASP A 83 -12.45 6.24 7.99
C ASP A 83 -11.74 5.05 8.62
N SER A 84 -11.39 4.06 7.79
CA SER A 84 -10.64 2.88 8.19
C SER A 84 -9.80 2.35 7.03
N TRP A 85 -8.76 1.60 7.34
CA TRP A 85 -7.99 0.86 6.34
C TRP A 85 -7.52 -0.49 6.91
N SER A 86 -7.24 -1.42 6.03
CA SER A 86 -6.71 -2.74 6.38
C SER A 86 -5.62 -3.15 5.38
N ARG A 87 -4.59 -3.82 5.88
CA ARG A 87 -3.51 -4.41 5.09
C ARG A 87 -3.63 -5.93 5.14
N THR A 88 -3.48 -6.57 3.99
CA THR A 88 -3.33 -8.02 3.84
C THR A 88 -2.01 -8.29 3.13
N ASP A 89 -1.06 -8.92 3.81
CA ASP A 89 0.23 -9.36 3.24
C ASP A 89 0.17 -10.76 2.59
N ASP A 90 -0.82 -11.58 2.96
CA ASP A 90 -1.07 -12.89 2.34
C ASP A 90 -1.93 -12.74 1.08
N VAL A 91 -1.39 -12.07 0.06
CA VAL A 91 -2.06 -11.98 -1.25
C VAL A 91 -1.52 -13.09 -2.14
N PRO A 92 -2.36 -14.03 -2.61
CA PRO A 92 -1.92 -15.02 -3.57
C PRO A 92 -1.52 -14.31 -4.86
N ALA A 93 -0.29 -14.54 -5.34
CA ALA A 93 0.26 -13.91 -6.54
C ALA A 93 -0.65 -14.02 -7.78
N GLY A 94 -1.56 -15.00 -7.82
CA GLY A 94 -2.56 -15.17 -8.88
C GLY A 94 -3.68 -14.12 -8.92
N LEU A 95 -3.92 -13.36 -7.84
CA LEU A 95 -4.90 -12.27 -7.81
C LEU A 95 -4.38 -10.96 -8.39
N ALA A 96 -3.05 -10.85 -8.57
CA ALA A 96 -2.38 -9.67 -9.09
C ALA A 96 -2.69 -9.38 -10.58
N THR A 97 -3.42 -10.28 -11.24
CA THR A 97 -3.76 -10.18 -12.66
C THR A 97 -5.14 -9.54 -12.93
N GLY A 98 -5.88 -9.15 -11.89
CA GLY A 98 -7.28 -8.74 -12.05
C GLY A 98 -7.50 -7.25 -12.27
N THR A 99 -8.32 -6.96 -13.29
CA THR A 99 -9.06 -5.74 -13.66
C THR A 99 -8.94 -4.53 -12.71
N GLY A 100 -7.77 -3.90 -12.65
CA GLY A 100 -7.54 -2.64 -11.91
C GLY A 100 -6.77 -1.66 -12.78
N LEU A 101 -6.75 -0.37 -12.38
CA LEU A 101 -5.91 0.63 -13.03
C LEU A 101 -4.45 0.38 -12.62
N PRO A 102 -3.55 0.05 -13.56
CA PRO A 102 -2.14 -0.07 -13.24
C PRO A 102 -1.57 1.30 -12.86
N PHE A 103 -0.53 1.27 -12.03
CA PHE A 103 0.25 2.47 -11.72
C PHE A 103 0.95 2.98 -12.98
#